data_AF-A0A9W8A6T9-F1
#
_entry.id   AF-A0A9W8A6T9-F1
#
_cell.length_a   1.000
_cell.length_b   1.000
_cell.length_c   1.000
_cell.angle_alpha   90.00
_cell.angle_beta   90.00
_cell.angle_gamma   90.00
#
_symmetry.space_group_name_H-M   'P 1'
#
loop_
_entity.id
_entity.type
_entity.pdbx_description
1 polymer ?
#
loop_
_entity_poly.entity_id
_entity_poly.type
_entity_poly.pdbx_seq_one_letter_code
_entity_poly.pdbx_strand_id
1 'polypeptide(L)'
;MVASVLTSAFMLWKGLSLATNCESPVVVVLSGSMEPAFYRGDILFLHNGYSPVEVGEVTVYKVKDRDIPIVHRVMKVHTEDKTNKQYLLTKGDNNHSDDRSLYSKGQLWVEREDILGRVRGYIPKAGMATIYMNESPKLKYAVLANKVASLVQNLEAYKNAKNISIYISTEKELGTDTLIRDILSSPDKSCFIPRCNGKVMDMVKIASIEDYEGLPKNKWGIPEPKLDEERETCFDSNAGKLDLVLMPGLAFDKEGNRCGYGKGYYDTFYSKCVERYGSPPKFVALCLEEQTVDSVPHDHFDQKPDLIISESGPIWKKSTD
;
A
#
# COMPACT_ATOMS: atom_id res chain seq x y z
N MET A 1 0.28 -15.42 22.75
CA MET A 1 1.65 -15.27 22.22
C MET A 1 1.86 -13.93 21.52
N VAL A 2 1.02 -13.53 20.55
CA VAL A 2 1.16 -12.21 19.89
C VAL A 2 0.95 -11.04 20.86
N ALA A 3 -0.12 -11.08 21.67
CA ALA A 3 -0.39 -10.05 22.66
C ALA A 3 0.76 -9.87 23.68
N SER A 4 1.36 -10.97 24.16
CA SER A 4 2.49 -10.91 25.10
C SER A 4 3.74 -10.29 24.49
N VAL A 5 4.03 -10.55 23.20
CA VAL A 5 5.14 -9.92 22.48
C VAL A 5 4.93 -8.43 22.34
N LEU A 6 3.72 -7.99 21.92
CA LEU A 6 3.39 -6.58 21.76
C LEU A 6 3.48 -5.81 23.09
N THR A 7 2.94 -6.37 24.18
CA THR A 7 3.02 -5.75 25.50
C THR A 7 4.46 -5.65 25.98
N SER A 8 5.28 -6.68 25.74
CA SER A 8 6.69 -6.67 26.14
C SER A 8 7.49 -5.63 25.37
N ALA A 9 7.28 -5.53 24.05
CA ALA A 9 7.89 -4.50 23.21
C ALA A 9 7.46 -3.08 23.64
N PHE A 10 6.17 -2.88 23.95
CA PHE A 10 5.66 -1.60 24.44
C PHE A 10 6.26 -1.22 25.81
N MET A 11 6.35 -2.17 26.74
CA MET A 11 6.97 -1.93 28.05
C MET A 11 8.46 -1.59 27.92
N LEU A 12 9.19 -2.29 27.05
CA LEU A 12 10.58 -1.97 26.73
C LEU A 12 10.71 -0.56 26.15
N TRP A 13 9.84 -0.20 25.20
CA TRP A 13 9.83 1.14 24.61
C TRP A 13 9.57 2.23 25.66
N LYS A 14 8.58 2.05 26.53
CA LYS A 14 8.27 3.00 27.60
C LYS A 14 9.37 3.07 28.65
N GLY A 15 9.95 1.93 29.02
CA GLY A 15 11.12 1.88 29.91
C GLY A 15 12.29 2.67 29.34
N LEU A 16 12.60 2.49 28.04
CA LEU A 16 13.65 3.23 27.35
C LEU A 16 13.32 4.74 27.25
N SER A 17 12.07 5.07 26.98
CA SER A 17 11.60 6.47 26.91
C SER A 17 11.81 7.19 28.24
N LEU A 18 11.45 6.55 29.36
CA LEU A 18 11.66 7.08 30.71
C LEU A 18 13.16 7.19 31.04
N ALA A 19 13.94 6.16 30.74
CA ALA A 19 15.38 6.13 31.04
C ALA A 19 16.18 7.19 30.27
N THR A 20 15.74 7.52 29.06
CA THR A 20 16.40 8.50 28.19
C THR A 20 15.80 9.91 28.26
N ASN A 21 14.68 10.07 28.96
CA ASN A 21 13.85 11.27 28.96
C ASN A 21 13.39 11.72 27.55
N CYS A 22 13.24 10.77 26.63
CA CYS A 22 12.83 11.02 25.24
C CYS A 22 11.49 10.33 25.00
N GLU A 23 10.51 11.02 24.39
CA GLU A 23 9.29 10.34 23.91
C GLU A 23 9.61 9.32 22.79
N SER A 24 10.60 9.66 21.97
CA SER A 24 11.14 8.80 20.92
C SER A 24 12.64 8.59 21.13
N PRO A 25 13.04 7.61 21.96
CA PRO A 25 14.44 7.34 22.27
C PRO A 25 15.26 6.83 21.08
N VAL A 26 14.59 6.42 20.01
CA VAL A 26 15.20 5.83 18.82
C VAL A 26 14.62 6.50 17.58
N VAL A 27 15.47 6.97 16.67
CA VAL A 27 15.06 7.54 15.38
C VAL A 27 15.88 6.96 14.23
N VAL A 28 15.34 6.98 13.02
CA VAL A 28 16.03 6.51 11.80
C VAL A 28 16.38 7.71 10.93
N VAL A 29 17.62 7.77 10.44
CA VAL A 29 18.05 8.81 9.49
C VAL A 29 17.45 8.55 8.12
N LEU A 30 16.67 9.50 7.61
CA LEU A 30 15.93 9.35 6.34
C LEU A 30 16.62 10.01 5.13
N SER A 31 17.58 10.91 5.35
CA SER A 31 18.24 11.71 4.30
C SER A 31 19.77 11.76 4.46
N GLY A 32 20.48 12.24 3.44
CA GLY A 32 21.95 12.42 3.44
C GLY A 32 22.44 13.78 3.96
N SER A 33 21.59 14.54 4.66
CA SER A 33 21.91 15.89 5.17
C SER A 33 22.99 15.90 6.26
N MET A 34 23.19 14.75 6.93
CA MET A 34 24.15 14.57 8.02
C MET A 34 25.44 13.85 7.61
N GLU A 35 25.65 13.62 6.31
CA GLU A 35 26.88 12.99 5.85
C GLU A 35 28.08 13.94 6.08
N PRO A 36 29.25 13.40 6.48
CA PRO A 36 29.59 11.99 6.66
C PRO A 36 29.33 11.45 8.09
N ALA A 37 28.77 12.24 9.00
CA ALA A 37 28.59 11.85 10.40
C ALA A 37 27.53 10.76 10.58
N PHE A 38 26.42 10.86 9.84
CA PHE A 38 25.38 9.84 9.79
C PHE A 38 24.89 9.65 8.36
N TYR A 39 24.58 8.41 8.01
CA TYR A 39 24.08 8.03 6.70
C TYR A 39 22.62 7.62 6.78
N ARG A 40 21.94 7.70 5.64
CA ARG A 40 20.57 7.20 5.49
C ARG A 40 20.48 5.73 5.95
N GLY A 41 19.52 5.45 6.82
CA GLY A 41 19.31 4.15 7.43
C GLY A 41 20.04 3.93 8.76
N ASP A 42 20.82 4.88 9.25
CA ASP A 42 21.39 4.78 10.60
C ASP A 42 20.28 4.91 11.66
N ILE A 43 20.33 4.06 12.68
CA ILE A 43 19.46 4.17 13.86
C ILE A 43 20.20 4.99 14.92
N LEU A 44 19.61 6.10 15.36
CA LEU A 44 20.19 6.97 16.37
C LEU A 44 19.51 6.74 17.73
N PHE A 45 20.32 6.67 18.78
CA PHE A 45 19.85 6.63 20.16
C PHE A 45 19.91 8.02 20.78
N LEU A 46 18.78 8.45 21.32
CA LEU A 46 18.60 9.79 21.85
C LEU A 46 18.59 9.78 23.37
N HIS A 47 19.14 10.83 23.94
CA HIS A 47 19.02 11.14 25.36
C HIS A 47 18.73 12.62 25.56
N ASN A 48 17.70 12.93 26.33
CA ASN A 48 17.25 14.30 26.57
C ASN A 48 17.48 14.73 28.02
N GLY A 49 18.72 14.60 28.49
CA GLY A 49 19.11 15.00 29.85
C GLY A 49 19.00 16.51 30.09
N TYR A 50 18.96 16.89 31.37
CA TYR A 50 18.78 18.29 31.82
C TYR A 50 19.99 19.20 31.63
N SER A 51 21.15 18.66 31.25
CA SER A 51 22.32 19.50 30.98
C SER A 51 22.06 20.41 29.78
N PRO A 52 22.61 21.64 29.78
CA PRO A 52 22.56 22.54 28.63
C PRO A 52 23.06 21.85 27.35
N VAL A 53 22.48 22.24 26.23
CA VAL A 53 22.94 21.81 24.90
C VAL A 53 24.18 22.61 24.52
N GLU A 54 25.19 21.94 23.98
CA GLU A 54 26.47 22.54 23.61
C GLU A 54 26.67 22.63 22.09
N VAL A 55 27.53 23.55 21.66
CA VAL A 55 27.94 23.66 20.25
C VAL A 55 28.66 22.37 19.83
N GLY A 56 28.30 21.84 18.66
CA GLY A 56 28.84 20.61 18.12
C GLY A 56 28.04 19.35 18.46
N GLU A 57 27.14 19.40 19.45
CA GLU A 57 26.21 18.30 19.71
C GLU A 57 25.25 18.11 18.52
N VAL A 58 24.88 16.86 18.23
CA VAL A 58 23.84 16.55 17.25
C VAL A 58 22.51 16.36 17.97
N THR A 59 21.53 17.17 17.60
CA THR A 59 20.20 17.17 18.19
C THR A 59 19.18 16.64 17.20
N VAL A 60 18.11 16.08 17.75
CA VAL A 60 16.89 15.77 17.02
C VAL A 60 15.82 16.72 17.53
N TYR A 61 15.24 17.50 16.64
CA TYR A 61 14.26 18.52 17.01
C TYR A 61 13.04 18.48 16.12
N LYS A 62 11.90 18.92 16.67
CA LYS A 62 10.62 18.95 15.97
C LYS A 62 10.27 20.40 15.62
N VAL A 63 9.97 20.65 14.35
CA VAL A 63 9.42 21.93 13.89
C VAL A 63 7.91 21.82 13.92
N LYS A 64 7.19 22.85 14.41
CA LYS A 64 5.73 22.80 14.62
C LYS A 64 4.95 22.45 13.35
N ASP A 65 5.39 22.97 12.21
CA ASP A 65 4.72 22.79 10.91
C ASP A 65 5.25 21.58 10.12
N ARG A 66 5.96 20.64 10.77
CA ARG A 66 6.52 19.44 10.12
C ARG A 66 6.26 18.18 10.92
N ASP A 67 5.86 17.13 10.21
CA ASP A 67 5.61 15.82 10.82
C ASP A 67 6.91 15.06 11.13
N ILE A 68 7.94 15.26 10.31
CA ILE A 68 9.21 14.54 10.41
C ILE A 68 10.23 15.40 11.18
N PRO A 69 10.77 14.90 12.31
CA PRO A 69 11.80 15.61 13.05
C PRO A 69 13.12 15.68 12.27
N ILE A 70 13.92 16.70 12.56
CA ILE A 70 15.18 16.98 11.87
C ILE A 70 16.34 16.61 12.79
N VAL A 71 17.34 15.92 12.24
CA VAL A 71 18.57 15.54 12.93
C VAL A 71 19.68 16.41 12.41
N HIS A 72 20.16 17.40 13.16
CA HIS A 72 21.24 18.28 12.70
C HIS A 72 22.19 18.71 13.83
N ARG A 73 23.35 19.24 13.46
CA ARG A 73 24.39 19.66 14.42
C ARG A 73 24.13 21.08 14.90
N VAL A 74 24.31 21.31 16.20
CA VAL A 74 24.25 22.64 16.80
C VAL A 74 25.50 23.45 16.41
N MET A 75 25.29 24.54 15.70
CA MET A 75 26.32 25.48 15.24
C MET A 75 26.55 26.62 16.23
N LYS A 76 25.48 27.11 16.85
CA LYS A 76 25.54 28.21 17.83
C LYS A 76 24.49 28.01 18.92
N VAL A 77 24.85 28.44 20.12
CA VAL A 77 23.97 28.46 21.29
C VAL A 77 23.97 29.88 21.85
N HIS A 78 22.78 30.43 22.09
CA HIS A 78 22.58 31.66 22.85
C HIS A 78 21.76 31.34 24.09
N THR A 79 22.23 31.77 25.26
CA THR A 79 21.54 31.57 26.54
C THR A 79 21.09 32.92 27.07
N GLU A 80 19.80 33.05 27.39
CA GLU A 80 19.26 34.27 28.00
C GLU A 80 19.58 34.33 29.50
N ASP A 81 20.26 35.39 29.95
CA ASP A 81 20.78 35.50 31.33
C ASP A 81 19.71 35.46 32.43
N LYS A 82 18.49 35.93 32.14
CA LYS A 82 17.40 36.03 33.14
C LYS A 82 16.63 34.73 33.33
N THR A 83 16.50 33.93 32.27
CA THR A 83 15.62 32.76 32.23
C THR A 83 16.39 31.46 32.07
N ASN A 84 17.69 31.54 31.73
CA ASN A 84 18.53 30.44 31.27
C ASN A 84 17.96 29.70 30.03
N LYS A 85 17.07 30.35 29.26
CA LYS A 85 16.54 29.76 28.02
C LYS A 85 17.63 29.67 26.96
N GLN A 86 17.73 28.50 26.30
CA GLN A 86 18.67 28.27 25.22
C GLN A 86 17.99 28.39 23.84
N TYR A 87 18.66 29.11 22.96
CA TYR A 87 18.32 29.30 21.56
C TYR A 87 19.43 28.73 20.68
N LEU A 88 19.07 27.79 19.82
CA LEU A 88 20.01 26.94 19.07
C LEU A 88 19.90 27.22 17.57
N LEU A 89 21.04 27.41 16.92
CA LEU A 89 21.14 27.42 15.47
C LEU A 89 21.71 26.08 15.03
N THR A 90 20.99 25.33 14.22
CA THR A 90 21.40 24.02 13.74
C THR A 90 21.72 24.03 12.25
N LYS A 91 22.48 23.03 11.81
CA LYS A 91 22.81 22.80 10.40
C LYS A 91 23.12 21.33 10.17
N GLY A 92 22.65 20.78 9.05
CA GLY A 92 23.10 19.47 8.57
C GLY A 92 24.56 19.50 8.11
N ASP A 93 25.34 18.50 8.49
CA ASP A 93 26.78 18.44 8.21
C ASP A 93 27.08 18.59 6.70
N ASN A 94 26.22 18.04 5.84
CA ASN A 94 26.33 18.09 4.38
C ASN A 94 25.57 19.26 3.72
N ASN A 95 24.86 20.10 4.48
CA ASN A 95 24.09 21.22 3.92
C ASN A 95 25.01 22.42 3.60
N HIS A 96 24.62 23.30 2.67
CA HIS A 96 25.38 24.54 2.39
C HIS A 96 25.04 25.70 3.33
N SER A 97 23.79 25.79 3.79
CA SER A 97 23.29 26.82 4.69
C SER A 97 22.85 26.24 6.04
N ASP A 98 22.62 27.12 7.02
CA ASP A 98 21.96 26.75 8.27
C ASP A 98 20.45 26.43 8.07
N ASP A 99 19.81 25.98 9.14
CA ASP A 99 18.45 25.46 9.11
C ASP A 99 17.35 26.52 9.24
N ARG A 100 17.66 27.82 9.21
CA ARG A 100 16.62 28.86 9.39
C ARG A 100 15.49 28.77 8.38
N SER A 101 15.78 28.30 7.16
CA SER A 101 14.75 28.05 6.14
C SER A 101 13.89 26.81 6.42
N LEU A 102 14.33 25.93 7.32
CA LEU A 102 13.63 24.72 7.73
C LEU A 102 12.72 24.94 8.95
N TYR A 103 12.99 25.97 9.75
CA TYR A 103 12.20 26.31 10.94
C TYR A 103 10.80 26.82 10.58
N SER A 104 9.95 26.94 11.61
CA SER A 104 8.59 27.47 11.46
C SER A 104 8.64 28.92 10.95
N LYS A 105 7.58 29.39 10.30
CA LYS A 105 7.54 30.76 9.75
C LYS A 105 7.81 31.81 10.84
N GLY A 106 8.88 32.58 10.67
CA GLY A 106 9.30 33.62 11.62
C GLY A 106 10.16 33.14 12.78
N GLN A 107 10.44 31.83 12.88
CA GLN A 107 11.35 31.26 13.86
C GLN A 107 12.81 31.38 13.36
N LEU A 108 13.69 31.94 14.20
CA LEU A 108 15.12 32.11 13.87
C LEU A 108 16.05 31.16 14.63
N TRP A 109 15.53 30.51 15.67
CA TRP A 109 16.26 29.64 16.59
C TRP A 109 15.37 28.49 17.03
N VAL A 110 15.96 27.32 17.23
CA VAL A 110 15.32 26.17 17.87
C VAL A 110 15.41 26.36 19.38
N GLU A 111 14.31 26.21 20.09
CA GLU A 111 14.29 26.32 21.55
C GLU A 111 14.59 24.97 22.19
N ARG A 112 15.04 24.99 23.45
CA ARG A 112 15.32 23.75 24.21
C ARG A 112 14.11 22.80 24.25
N GLU A 113 12.91 23.36 24.26
CA GLU A 113 11.62 22.66 24.31
C GLU A 113 11.31 21.90 23.01
N ASP A 114 11.85 22.35 21.87
CA ASP A 114 11.67 21.70 20.56
C ASP A 114 12.65 20.51 20.37
N ILE A 115 13.65 20.37 21.24
CA ILE A 115 14.64 19.28 21.20
C ILE A 115 14.03 18.00 21.78
N LEU A 116 13.80 17.02 20.90
CA LEU A 116 13.37 15.68 21.28
C LEU A 116 14.46 14.89 21.99
N GLY A 117 15.72 15.14 21.64
CA GLY A 117 16.87 14.55 22.32
C GLY A 117 18.20 14.81 21.61
N ARG A 118 19.29 14.42 22.27
CA ARG A 118 20.65 14.50 21.74
C ARG A 118 21.14 13.11 21.37
N VAL A 119 21.82 12.99 20.24
CA VAL A 119 22.38 11.72 19.77
C VAL A 119 23.52 11.30 20.70
N ARG A 120 23.40 10.10 21.29
CA ARG A 120 24.43 9.50 22.18
C ARG A 120 25.10 8.26 21.60
N GLY A 121 24.51 7.67 20.55
CA GLY A 121 25.05 6.52 19.85
C GLY A 121 24.23 6.21 18.61
N TYR A 122 24.71 5.30 17.78
CA TYR A 122 23.99 4.87 16.60
C TYR A 122 24.37 3.45 16.17
N ILE A 123 23.49 2.82 15.39
CA ILE A 123 23.77 1.56 14.68
C ILE A 123 23.74 1.85 13.18
N PRO A 124 24.87 1.70 12.47
CA PRO A 124 24.94 1.96 11.05
C PRO A 124 23.96 1.08 10.26
N LYS A 125 23.22 1.67 9.32
CA LYS A 125 22.36 1.01 8.31
C LYS A 125 21.24 0.09 8.85
N ALA A 126 21.06 -0.08 10.16
CA ALA A 126 20.06 -1.00 10.72
C ALA A 126 18.61 -0.57 10.42
N GLY A 127 18.38 0.74 10.26
CA GLY A 127 17.09 1.32 9.89
C GLY A 127 16.75 1.17 8.41
N MET A 128 17.69 0.69 7.57
CA MET A 128 17.41 0.41 6.16
C MET A 128 16.27 -0.59 5.98
N ALA A 129 16.14 -1.56 6.88
CA ALA A 129 15.02 -2.51 6.86
C ALA A 129 13.66 -1.79 6.99
N THR A 130 13.54 -0.86 7.95
CA THR A 130 12.34 -0.05 8.15
C THR A 130 12.06 0.86 6.95
N ILE A 131 13.11 1.48 6.40
CA ILE A 131 13.00 2.31 5.20
C ILE A 131 12.50 1.48 4.02
N TYR A 132 13.10 0.32 3.73
CA TYR A 132 12.66 -0.55 2.64
C TYR A 132 11.24 -1.08 2.84
N MET A 133 10.82 -1.37 4.06
CA MET A 133 9.44 -1.81 4.33
C MET A 133 8.43 -0.69 4.03
N ASN A 134 8.74 0.55 4.40
CA ASN A 134 7.85 1.69 4.16
C ASN A 134 7.91 2.21 2.72
N GLU A 135 9.07 2.12 2.06
CA GLU A 135 9.32 2.63 0.72
C GLU A 135 9.29 1.56 -0.38
N SER A 136 8.85 0.33 -0.06
CA SER A 136 8.55 -0.68 -1.09
C SER A 136 7.05 -0.70 -1.37
N PRO A 137 6.54 0.13 -2.31
CA PRO A 137 5.17 0.02 -2.80
C PRO A 137 4.81 -1.43 -3.13
N LYS A 138 5.73 -2.19 -3.74
CA LYS A 138 5.51 -3.59 -4.09
C LYS A 138 5.17 -4.46 -2.87
N LEU A 139 5.91 -4.31 -1.77
CA LEU A 139 5.63 -5.09 -0.56
C LEU A 139 4.31 -4.65 0.09
N LYS A 140 4.06 -3.34 0.18
CA LYS A 140 2.78 -2.80 0.68
C LYS A 140 1.61 -3.38 -0.10
N TYR A 141 1.61 -3.24 -1.43
CA TYR A 141 0.53 -3.72 -2.29
C TYR A 141 0.41 -5.25 -2.28
N ALA A 142 1.52 -5.99 -2.15
CA ALA A 142 1.46 -7.44 -1.99
C ALA A 142 0.77 -7.87 -0.68
N VAL A 143 1.01 -7.15 0.43
CA VAL A 143 0.31 -7.42 1.70
C VAL A 143 -1.19 -7.11 1.58
N LEU A 144 -1.55 -5.99 0.95
CA LEU A 144 -2.96 -5.60 0.74
C LEU A 144 -3.68 -6.60 -0.19
N ALA A 145 -3.05 -6.99 -1.29
CA ALA A 145 -3.55 -8.02 -2.21
C ALA A 145 -3.82 -9.35 -1.50
N ASN A 146 -2.92 -9.80 -0.62
CA ASN A 146 -3.13 -11.04 0.15
C ASN A 146 -4.28 -10.93 1.16
N LYS A 147 -4.51 -9.75 1.75
CA LYS A 147 -5.68 -9.52 2.61
C LYS A 147 -6.97 -9.66 1.82
N VAL A 148 -7.07 -9.01 0.66
CA VAL A 148 -8.24 -9.12 -0.22
C VAL A 148 -8.43 -10.56 -0.71
N ALA A 149 -7.35 -11.24 -1.12
CA ALA A 149 -7.40 -12.64 -1.53
C ALA A 149 -7.98 -13.53 -0.43
N SER A 150 -7.53 -13.38 0.82
CA SER A 150 -8.07 -14.13 1.96
C SER A 150 -9.55 -13.85 2.21
N LEU A 151 -9.99 -12.59 2.07
CA LEU A 151 -11.40 -12.24 2.18
C LEU A 151 -12.23 -12.87 1.07
N VAL A 152 -11.75 -12.81 -0.18
CA VAL A 152 -12.40 -13.42 -1.36
C VAL A 152 -12.52 -14.93 -1.20
N GLN A 153 -11.45 -15.61 -0.79
CA GLN A 153 -11.44 -17.05 -0.54
C GLN A 153 -12.46 -17.47 0.52
N ASN A 154 -12.81 -16.57 1.44
CA ASN A 154 -13.79 -16.84 2.47
C ASN A 154 -15.25 -16.65 2.02
N LEU A 155 -15.50 -16.01 0.88
CA LEU A 155 -16.85 -15.82 0.33
C LEU A 155 -17.47 -17.16 -0.06
N GLU A 156 -18.75 -17.37 0.27
CA GLU A 156 -19.51 -18.53 -0.20
C GLU A 156 -19.55 -18.61 -1.73
N ALA A 157 -19.67 -17.46 -2.40
CA ALA A 157 -19.62 -17.35 -3.85
C ALA A 157 -18.31 -17.88 -4.44
N TYR A 158 -17.17 -17.67 -3.76
CA TYR A 158 -15.87 -18.20 -4.20
C TYR A 158 -15.73 -19.69 -3.90
N LYS A 159 -16.10 -20.11 -2.68
CA LYS A 159 -16.00 -21.51 -2.25
C LYS A 159 -16.81 -22.43 -3.17
N ASN A 160 -18.04 -22.04 -3.50
CA ASN A 160 -18.98 -22.84 -4.29
C ASN A 160 -18.77 -22.71 -5.82
N ALA A 161 -18.05 -21.69 -6.30
CA ALA A 161 -17.81 -21.50 -7.73
C ALA A 161 -16.89 -22.59 -8.30
N LYS A 162 -17.27 -23.15 -9.45
CA LYS A 162 -16.44 -24.06 -10.25
C LYS A 162 -15.77 -23.31 -11.37
N ASN A 163 -16.50 -22.48 -12.10
CA ASN A 163 -15.97 -21.70 -13.21
C ASN A 163 -15.76 -20.25 -12.79
N ILE A 164 -14.50 -19.83 -12.63
CA ILE A 164 -14.15 -18.52 -12.11
C ILE A 164 -13.38 -17.73 -13.17
N SER A 165 -13.89 -16.55 -13.50
CA SER A 165 -13.13 -15.56 -14.26
C SER A 165 -12.39 -14.63 -13.32
N ILE A 166 -11.12 -14.35 -13.61
CA ILE A 166 -10.27 -13.43 -12.85
C ILE A 166 -9.34 -12.66 -13.79
N TYR A 167 -9.14 -11.37 -13.55
CA TYR A 167 -8.20 -10.56 -14.33
C TYR A 167 -6.75 -10.84 -13.94
N ILE A 168 -5.84 -10.68 -14.90
CA ILE A 168 -4.40 -10.64 -14.63
C ILE A 168 -4.04 -9.18 -14.35
N SER A 169 -3.64 -8.92 -13.10
CA SER A 169 -3.41 -7.56 -12.60
C SER A 169 -2.27 -6.84 -13.31
N THR A 170 -2.51 -5.58 -13.70
CA THR A 170 -1.45 -4.63 -14.08
C THR A 170 -0.77 -4.01 -12.87
N GLU A 171 0.27 -3.18 -13.08
CA GLU A 171 0.92 -2.43 -11.99
C GLU A 171 -0.01 -1.45 -11.26
N LYS A 172 -1.15 -1.10 -11.87
CA LYS A 172 -2.13 -0.13 -11.32
C LYS A 172 -3.32 -0.81 -10.65
N GLU A 173 -3.41 -2.13 -10.73
CA GLU A 173 -4.52 -2.89 -10.18
C GLU A 173 -4.06 -3.71 -8.97
N LEU A 174 -5.03 -4.13 -8.17
CA LEU A 174 -4.77 -5.04 -7.08
C LEU A 174 -4.22 -6.37 -7.61
N GLY A 175 -3.14 -6.88 -7.00
CA GLY A 175 -2.54 -8.14 -7.40
C GLY A 175 -3.49 -9.34 -7.25
N THR A 176 -3.61 -10.16 -8.29
CA THR A 176 -4.49 -11.34 -8.31
C THR A 176 -3.76 -12.69 -8.34
N ASP A 177 -2.43 -12.69 -8.41
CA ASP A 177 -1.60 -13.90 -8.58
C ASP A 177 -1.91 -15.00 -7.55
N THR A 178 -2.05 -14.62 -6.27
CA THR A 178 -2.40 -15.54 -5.18
C THR A 178 -3.73 -16.27 -5.45
N LEU A 179 -4.74 -15.56 -5.94
CA LEU A 179 -6.05 -16.14 -6.28
C LEU A 179 -5.97 -17.01 -7.54
N ILE A 180 -5.25 -16.56 -8.58
CA ILE A 180 -5.08 -17.33 -9.82
C ILE A 180 -4.46 -18.71 -9.50
N ARG A 181 -3.38 -18.73 -8.70
CA ARG A 181 -2.70 -19.97 -8.30
C ARG A 181 -3.57 -20.87 -7.45
N ASP A 182 -4.38 -20.30 -6.55
CA ASP A 182 -5.34 -21.04 -5.73
C ASP A 182 -6.42 -21.71 -6.61
N ILE A 183 -6.97 -20.99 -7.58
CA ILE A 183 -7.95 -21.53 -8.53
C ILE A 183 -7.33 -22.67 -9.34
N LEU A 184 -6.13 -22.47 -9.91
CA LEU A 184 -5.45 -23.46 -10.75
C LEU A 184 -4.95 -24.69 -9.98
N SER A 185 -4.71 -24.56 -8.68
CA SER A 185 -4.31 -25.67 -7.81
C SER A 185 -5.51 -26.50 -7.33
N SER A 186 -6.74 -26.01 -7.52
CA SER A 186 -7.96 -26.70 -7.12
C SER A 186 -8.41 -27.69 -8.21
N PRO A 187 -8.66 -28.96 -7.88
CA PRO A 187 -9.15 -29.94 -8.87
C PRO A 187 -10.59 -29.67 -9.33
N ASP A 188 -11.36 -28.89 -8.56
CA ASP A 188 -12.78 -28.65 -8.79
C ASP A 188 -13.08 -27.29 -9.44
N LYS A 189 -12.05 -26.48 -9.70
CA LYS A 189 -12.19 -25.13 -10.25
C LYS A 189 -11.50 -25.00 -11.60
N SER A 190 -12.11 -24.22 -12.49
CA SER A 190 -11.55 -23.80 -13.76
C SER A 190 -11.30 -22.29 -13.73
N CYS A 191 -10.09 -21.90 -14.15
CA CYS A 191 -9.66 -20.51 -14.22
C CYS A 191 -9.86 -19.97 -15.64
N PHE A 192 -10.56 -18.84 -15.75
CA PHE A 192 -10.68 -18.09 -16.98
C PHE A 192 -10.12 -16.68 -16.80
N ILE A 193 -9.44 -16.15 -17.82
CA ILE A 193 -8.91 -14.79 -17.82
C ILE A 193 -9.49 -13.99 -18.98
N PRO A 194 -9.63 -12.65 -18.84
CA PRO A 194 -10.07 -11.81 -19.95
C PRO A 194 -9.02 -11.76 -21.06
N ARG A 195 -9.45 -11.98 -22.30
CA ARG A 195 -8.67 -11.71 -23.52
C ARG A 195 -9.41 -10.68 -24.37
N CYS A 196 -8.73 -9.57 -24.69
CA CYS A 196 -9.34 -8.45 -25.38
C CYS A 196 -8.93 -8.42 -26.87
N ASN A 197 -9.90 -8.50 -27.77
CA ASN A 197 -9.72 -8.31 -29.21
C ASN A 197 -10.50 -7.08 -29.69
N GLY A 198 -9.82 -5.92 -29.76
CA GLY A 198 -10.40 -4.67 -30.25
C GLY A 198 -11.42 -4.05 -29.27
N LYS A 199 -12.72 -4.29 -29.51
CA LYS A 199 -13.83 -3.87 -28.62
C LYS A 199 -14.51 -5.06 -27.94
N VAL A 200 -14.06 -6.26 -28.23
CA VAL A 200 -14.66 -7.50 -27.73
C VAL A 200 -13.74 -8.08 -26.67
N MET A 201 -14.30 -8.41 -25.52
CA MET A 201 -13.63 -9.21 -24.49
C MET A 201 -14.38 -10.53 -24.35
N ASP A 202 -13.62 -11.61 -24.29
CA ASP A 202 -14.09 -12.95 -23.94
C ASP A 202 -13.20 -13.51 -22.83
N MET A 203 -13.72 -14.49 -22.09
CA MET A 203 -12.98 -15.15 -21.01
C MET A 203 -12.45 -16.49 -21.51
N VAL A 204 -11.13 -16.63 -21.54
CA VAL A 204 -10.44 -17.82 -22.05
C VAL A 204 -9.84 -18.62 -20.92
N LYS A 205 -9.89 -19.94 -21.06
CA LYS A 205 -9.42 -20.87 -20.03
C LYS A 205 -7.91 -20.91 -19.93
N ILE A 206 -7.42 -21.03 -18.70
CA ILE A 206 -6.03 -21.35 -18.38
C ILE A 206 -5.99 -22.80 -17.89
N ALA A 207 -5.14 -23.60 -18.53
CA ALA A 207 -5.12 -25.05 -18.33
C ALA A 207 -4.37 -25.49 -17.07
N SER A 208 -3.31 -24.78 -16.69
CA SER A 208 -2.48 -25.10 -15.53
C SER A 208 -1.64 -23.91 -15.07
N ILE A 209 -0.88 -24.10 -13.99
CA ILE A 209 0.09 -23.11 -13.51
C ILE A 209 1.18 -22.87 -14.57
N GLU A 210 1.64 -23.92 -15.25
CA GLU A 210 2.66 -23.81 -16.30
C GLU A 210 2.16 -23.02 -17.51
N ASP A 211 0.88 -23.19 -17.88
CA ASP A 211 0.23 -22.38 -18.91
C ASP A 211 0.19 -20.90 -18.51
N TYR A 212 -0.22 -20.61 -17.27
CA TYR A 212 -0.24 -19.25 -16.72
C TYR A 212 1.15 -18.59 -16.68
N GLU A 213 2.15 -19.30 -16.17
CA GLU A 213 3.54 -18.79 -16.08
C GLU A 213 4.22 -18.68 -17.45
N GLY A 214 3.78 -19.48 -18.42
CA GLY A 214 4.25 -19.47 -19.81
C GLY A 214 3.63 -18.37 -20.68
N LEU A 215 2.64 -17.62 -20.19
CA LEU A 215 1.97 -16.57 -20.97
C LEU A 215 2.96 -15.50 -21.45
N PRO A 216 2.96 -15.16 -22.76
CA PRO A 216 3.78 -14.07 -23.24
C PRO A 216 3.27 -12.75 -22.68
N LYS A 217 4.19 -11.80 -22.50
CA LYS A 217 3.83 -10.44 -22.10
C LYS A 217 3.48 -9.62 -23.34
N ASN A 218 2.37 -8.88 -23.28
CA ASN A 218 2.02 -7.92 -24.32
C ASN A 218 2.92 -6.66 -24.25
N LYS A 219 2.69 -5.68 -25.13
CA LYS A 219 3.49 -4.43 -25.21
C LYS A 219 3.52 -3.61 -23.91
N TRP A 220 2.60 -3.88 -22.99
CA TRP A 220 2.47 -3.21 -21.70
C TRP A 220 3.01 -4.07 -20.54
N GLY A 221 3.65 -5.20 -20.84
CA GLY A 221 4.23 -6.09 -19.83
C GLY A 221 3.23 -7.02 -19.14
N ILE A 222 1.96 -7.02 -19.57
CA ILE A 222 0.88 -7.81 -18.97
C ILE A 222 0.90 -9.21 -19.59
N PRO A 223 0.95 -10.29 -18.79
CA PRO A 223 0.79 -11.66 -19.28
C PRO A 223 -0.58 -11.81 -19.95
N GLU A 224 -0.59 -12.14 -21.24
CA GLU A 224 -1.82 -12.31 -22.01
C GLU A 224 -1.61 -13.37 -23.10
N PRO A 225 -2.54 -14.33 -23.26
CA PRO A 225 -2.47 -15.31 -24.33
C PRO A 225 -2.55 -14.62 -25.69
N LYS A 226 -1.89 -15.20 -26.70
CA LYS A 226 -1.88 -14.58 -28.03
C LYS A 226 -3.28 -14.64 -28.64
N LEU A 227 -3.58 -13.67 -29.51
CA LEU A 227 -4.89 -13.59 -30.17
C LEU A 227 -5.09 -14.69 -31.22
N ASP A 228 -4.02 -15.19 -31.82
CA ASP A 228 -4.01 -16.28 -32.80
C ASP A 228 -4.00 -17.68 -32.17
N GLU A 229 -3.87 -17.76 -30.83
CA GLU A 229 -3.92 -19.00 -30.09
C GLU A 229 -5.37 -19.41 -29.82
N GLU A 230 -5.79 -20.58 -30.32
CA GLU A 230 -7.10 -21.14 -29.98
C GLU A 230 -7.15 -21.56 -28.51
N ARG A 231 -8.14 -21.04 -27.79
CA ARG A 231 -8.37 -21.34 -26.37
C ARG A 231 -9.87 -21.51 -26.14
N GLU A 232 -10.21 -22.49 -25.29
CA GLU A 232 -11.58 -22.71 -24.81
C GLU A 232 -12.12 -21.42 -24.16
N THR A 233 -13.30 -21.00 -24.59
CA THR A 233 -13.99 -19.82 -24.03
C THR A 233 -15.04 -20.24 -23.02
N CYS A 234 -15.42 -19.34 -22.12
CA CYS A 234 -16.51 -19.60 -21.17
C CYS A 234 -17.89 -19.83 -21.84
N PHE A 235 -18.05 -19.54 -23.14
CA PHE A 235 -19.31 -19.71 -23.87
C PHE A 235 -19.35 -20.99 -24.71
N ASP A 236 -18.25 -21.74 -24.76
CA ASP A 236 -18.16 -23.01 -25.45
C ASP A 236 -19.03 -24.05 -24.73
N SER A 237 -19.65 -24.94 -25.50
CA SER A 237 -20.65 -25.90 -24.98
C SER A 237 -20.12 -26.82 -23.87
N ASN A 238 -18.81 -27.04 -23.81
CA ASN A 238 -18.18 -27.94 -22.84
C ASN A 238 -17.64 -27.21 -21.59
N ALA A 239 -17.53 -25.87 -21.61
CA ALA A 239 -16.94 -25.08 -20.53
C ALA A 239 -17.88 -24.91 -19.33
N GLY A 240 -19.20 -24.94 -19.58
CA GLY A 240 -20.22 -24.61 -18.58
C GLY A 240 -20.36 -23.10 -18.34
N LYS A 241 -21.35 -22.71 -17.53
CA LYS A 241 -21.59 -21.30 -17.16
C LYS A 241 -20.49 -20.82 -16.20
N LEU A 242 -20.05 -19.56 -16.31
CA LEU A 242 -19.29 -18.93 -15.22
C LEU A 242 -20.15 -18.84 -13.96
N ASP A 243 -19.55 -19.06 -12.80
CA ASP A 243 -20.21 -18.89 -11.50
C ASP A 243 -19.83 -17.54 -10.87
N LEU A 244 -18.57 -17.14 -11.04
CA LEU A 244 -17.98 -15.96 -10.42
C LEU A 244 -17.07 -15.21 -11.40
N VAL A 245 -17.18 -13.89 -11.44
CA VAL A 245 -16.29 -12.99 -12.16
C VAL A 245 -15.65 -12.03 -11.17
N LEU A 246 -14.34 -12.14 -11.01
CA LEU A 246 -13.51 -11.22 -10.25
C LEU A 246 -13.02 -10.12 -11.20
N MET A 247 -13.44 -8.88 -10.96
CA MET A 247 -13.21 -7.76 -11.88
C MET A 247 -12.39 -6.62 -11.24
N PRO A 248 -11.57 -5.91 -12.04
CA PRO A 248 -10.85 -4.72 -11.60
C PRO A 248 -11.66 -3.44 -11.82
N GLY A 249 -11.10 -2.32 -11.37
CA GLY A 249 -11.60 -0.97 -11.62
C GLY A 249 -10.57 0.08 -11.18
N LEU A 250 -10.76 1.30 -11.67
CA LEU A 250 -9.98 2.47 -11.29
C LEU A 250 -10.51 3.13 -10.02
N ALA A 251 -11.83 3.24 -9.91
CA ALA A 251 -12.50 3.88 -8.80
C ALA A 251 -13.81 3.19 -8.48
N PHE A 252 -14.20 3.24 -7.20
CA PHE A 252 -15.40 2.62 -6.67
C PHE A 252 -16.06 3.57 -5.68
N ASP A 253 -17.37 3.48 -5.50
CA ASP A 253 -18.06 4.21 -4.43
C ASP A 253 -18.91 3.29 -3.55
N LYS A 254 -19.44 3.88 -2.47
CA LYS A 254 -20.28 3.18 -1.48
C LYS A 254 -21.68 2.87 -1.98
N GLU A 255 -22.05 3.32 -3.19
CA GLU A 255 -23.32 3.02 -3.84
C GLU A 255 -23.22 1.86 -4.83
N GLY A 256 -22.04 1.25 -4.94
CA GLY A 256 -21.79 0.11 -5.82
C GLY A 256 -21.40 0.49 -7.24
N ASN A 257 -21.15 1.77 -7.52
CA ASN A 257 -20.70 2.19 -8.84
C ASN A 257 -19.21 1.90 -9.01
N ARG A 258 -18.80 1.62 -10.25
CA ARG A 258 -17.43 1.25 -10.60
C ARG A 258 -17.01 1.97 -11.88
N CYS A 259 -15.86 2.62 -11.84
CA CYS A 259 -15.22 3.20 -13.02
C CYS A 259 -14.16 2.23 -13.57
N GLY A 260 -14.32 1.77 -14.81
CA GLY A 260 -13.27 1.04 -15.53
C GLY A 260 -12.33 1.96 -16.31
N TYR A 261 -11.48 1.39 -17.16
CA TYR A 261 -10.56 2.15 -18.03
C TYR A 261 -11.24 2.75 -19.29
N GLY A 262 -12.57 2.91 -19.28
CA GLY A 262 -13.33 3.61 -20.33
C GLY A 262 -13.68 2.81 -21.59
N LYS A 263 -13.42 1.50 -21.64
CA LYS A 263 -13.80 0.63 -22.78
C LYS A 263 -15.12 -0.15 -22.60
N GLY A 264 -15.70 -0.14 -21.40
CA GLY A 264 -16.96 -0.83 -21.12
C GLY A 264 -16.91 -2.36 -21.30
N TYR A 265 -15.72 -2.98 -21.22
CA TYR A 265 -15.55 -4.41 -21.50
C TYR A 265 -16.39 -5.28 -20.56
N TYR A 266 -16.33 -5.01 -19.26
CA TYR A 266 -17.08 -5.79 -18.28
C TYR A 266 -18.58 -5.54 -18.35
N ASP A 267 -19.02 -4.32 -18.68
CA ASP A 267 -20.43 -3.98 -18.85
C ASP A 267 -21.01 -4.71 -20.08
N THR A 268 -20.27 -4.69 -21.19
CA THR A 268 -20.59 -5.47 -22.40
C THR A 268 -20.60 -6.97 -22.12
N PHE A 269 -19.62 -7.47 -21.36
CA PHE A 269 -19.53 -8.88 -21.00
C PHE A 269 -20.68 -9.32 -20.09
N TYR A 270 -21.10 -8.48 -19.16
CA TYR A 270 -22.28 -8.72 -18.31
C TYR A 270 -23.52 -8.93 -19.18
N SER A 271 -23.79 -8.03 -20.14
CA SER A 271 -24.92 -8.17 -21.06
C SER A 271 -24.84 -9.45 -21.89
N LYS A 272 -23.65 -9.83 -22.40
CA LYS A 272 -23.43 -11.11 -23.09
C LYS A 272 -23.78 -12.31 -22.19
N CYS A 273 -23.39 -12.29 -20.91
CA CYS A 273 -23.72 -13.35 -19.98
C CYS A 273 -25.24 -13.48 -19.76
N VAL A 274 -25.96 -12.37 -19.64
CA VAL A 274 -27.43 -12.37 -19.53
C VAL A 274 -28.06 -12.97 -20.77
N GLU A 275 -27.64 -12.54 -21.97
CA GLU A 275 -28.15 -13.07 -23.24
C GLU A 275 -27.89 -14.58 -23.38
N ARG A 276 -26.68 -15.03 -23.02
CA ARG A 276 -26.26 -16.42 -23.24
C ARG A 276 -26.76 -17.38 -22.17
N TYR A 277 -26.87 -16.95 -20.92
CA TYR A 277 -27.18 -17.81 -19.78
C TYR A 277 -28.53 -17.52 -19.11
N GLY A 278 -29.26 -16.49 -19.57
CA GLY A 278 -30.50 -16.00 -18.96
C GLY A 278 -30.31 -15.19 -17.67
N SER A 279 -29.16 -15.35 -16.99
CA SER A 279 -28.76 -14.56 -15.83
C SER A 279 -27.24 -14.47 -15.75
N PRO A 280 -26.68 -13.37 -15.21
CA PRO A 280 -25.24 -13.20 -15.12
C PRO A 280 -24.65 -14.14 -14.04
N PRO A 281 -23.34 -14.48 -14.12
CA PRO A 281 -22.60 -14.97 -12.97
C PRO A 281 -22.58 -13.92 -11.85
N LYS A 282 -22.05 -14.29 -10.69
CA LYS A 282 -21.80 -13.30 -9.63
C LYS A 282 -20.60 -12.43 -9.99
N PHE A 283 -20.74 -11.11 -10.00
CA PHE A 283 -19.63 -10.18 -10.22
C PHE A 283 -19.13 -9.65 -8.87
N VAL A 284 -17.83 -9.81 -8.62
CA VAL A 284 -17.18 -9.26 -7.42
C VAL A 284 -16.03 -8.37 -7.86
N ALA A 285 -16.14 -7.09 -7.53
CA ALA A 285 -15.10 -6.10 -7.77
C ALA A 285 -14.06 -6.13 -6.67
N LEU A 286 -12.79 -6.23 -7.05
CA LEU A 286 -11.65 -6.18 -6.15
C LEU A 286 -11.02 -4.79 -6.23
N CYS A 287 -10.77 -4.17 -5.08
CA CYS A 287 -10.20 -2.83 -5.01
C CYS A 287 -9.30 -2.66 -3.78
N LEU A 288 -8.58 -1.55 -3.76
CA LEU A 288 -7.97 -1.00 -2.55
C LEU A 288 -8.87 0.06 -1.94
N GLU A 289 -8.77 0.27 -0.63
CA GLU A 289 -9.44 1.38 0.07
C GLU A 289 -9.15 2.72 -0.61
N GLU A 290 -7.90 2.89 -1.07
CA GLU A 290 -7.37 4.07 -1.76
C GLU A 290 -8.06 4.36 -3.11
N GLN A 291 -8.77 3.37 -3.68
CA GLN A 291 -9.56 3.50 -4.91
C GLN A 291 -11.04 3.83 -4.63
N THR A 292 -11.42 3.95 -3.36
CA THR A 292 -12.78 4.35 -2.98
C THR A 292 -12.89 5.87 -2.99
N VAL A 293 -13.86 6.38 -3.73
CA VAL A 293 -14.15 7.81 -3.85
C VAL A 293 -15.58 8.10 -3.38
N ASP A 294 -15.90 9.37 -3.14
CA ASP A 294 -17.23 9.77 -2.66
C ASP A 294 -18.33 9.44 -3.67
N SER A 295 -18.07 9.64 -4.96
CA SER A 295 -18.99 9.34 -6.04
C SER A 295 -18.24 9.02 -7.32
N VAL A 296 -18.62 7.92 -7.95
CA VAL A 296 -18.15 7.58 -9.30
C VAL A 296 -19.15 8.12 -10.33
N PRO A 297 -18.70 8.92 -11.31
CA PRO A 297 -19.52 9.26 -12.46
C PRO A 297 -19.95 7.99 -13.19
N HIS A 298 -21.25 7.82 -13.36
CA HIS A 298 -21.84 6.64 -13.98
C HIS A 298 -23.04 7.02 -14.84
N ASP A 299 -23.40 6.15 -15.77
CA ASP A 299 -24.62 6.23 -16.57
C ASP A 299 -25.48 4.95 -16.42
N HIS A 300 -26.55 4.85 -17.21
CA HIS A 300 -27.49 3.73 -17.15
C HIS A 300 -27.02 2.46 -17.85
N PHE A 301 -25.91 2.53 -18.61
CA PHE A 301 -25.28 1.38 -19.23
C PHE A 301 -24.28 0.71 -18.29
N ASP A 302 -23.76 1.42 -17.30
CA ASP A 302 -22.83 0.90 -16.30
C ASP A 302 -23.48 -0.20 -15.43
N GLN A 303 -22.84 -1.38 -15.38
CA GLN A 303 -23.35 -2.51 -14.62
C GLN A 303 -22.71 -2.55 -13.23
N LYS A 304 -23.52 -2.46 -12.18
CA LYS A 304 -23.05 -2.64 -10.80
C LYS A 304 -22.67 -4.11 -10.58
N PRO A 305 -21.52 -4.39 -9.91
CA PRO A 305 -21.21 -5.74 -9.46
C PRO A 305 -22.26 -6.24 -8.44
N ASP A 306 -22.07 -7.41 -7.85
CA ASP A 306 -22.86 -7.89 -6.71
C ASP A 306 -22.19 -7.60 -5.36
N LEU A 307 -20.87 -7.37 -5.39
CA LEU A 307 -20.04 -7.06 -4.22
C LEU A 307 -18.82 -6.23 -4.66
N ILE A 308 -18.46 -5.24 -3.84
CA ILE A 308 -17.17 -4.54 -3.90
C ILE A 308 -16.43 -4.84 -2.61
N ILE A 309 -15.18 -5.30 -2.70
CA ILE A 309 -14.37 -5.69 -1.53
C ILE A 309 -12.99 -5.03 -1.55
N SER A 310 -12.59 -4.45 -0.42
CA SER A 310 -11.25 -3.92 -0.16
C SER A 310 -10.51 -4.76 0.87
N GLU A 311 -9.26 -4.38 1.18
CA GLU A 311 -8.47 -4.99 2.24
C GLU A 311 -9.08 -4.85 3.64
N SER A 312 -10.03 -3.91 3.81
CA SER A 312 -10.75 -3.67 5.06
C SER A 312 -12.06 -4.46 5.15
N GLY A 313 -12.54 -5.01 4.03
CA GLY A 313 -13.79 -5.77 3.95
C GLY A 313 -14.72 -5.31 2.83
N PRO A 314 -15.99 -5.75 2.85
CA PRO A 314 -17.00 -5.31 1.89
C PRO A 314 -17.27 -3.80 1.99
N ILE A 315 -17.15 -3.10 0.87
CA ILE A 315 -17.53 -1.68 0.74
C ILE A 315 -19.00 -1.54 0.36
N TRP A 316 -19.47 -2.44 -0.51
CA TRP A 316 -20.83 -2.45 -1.01
C TRP A 316 -21.27 -3.87 -1.33
N LYS A 317 -22.55 -4.17 -1.11
CA LYS A 317 -23.17 -5.45 -1.46
C LYS A 317 -24.56 -5.20 -2.02
N LYS A 318 -24.88 -5.80 -3.16
CA LYS A 318 -26.21 -5.72 -3.77
C LYS A 318 -27.24 -6.35 -2.83
N SER A 319 -28.38 -5.67 -2.63
CA SER A 319 -29.52 -6.28 -1.95
C SER A 319 -30.00 -7.48 -2.77
N THR A 320 -30.16 -8.62 -2.11
CA THR A 320 -30.91 -9.75 -2.65
C THR A 320 -32.35 -9.55 -2.19
N ASP A 321 -33.23 -9.11 -3.10
CA ASP A 321 -34.68 -9.20 -2.91
C ASP A 321 -35.14 -10.67 -2.99
#